data_AF-A0A448YKQ6-F1
#
_entry.id   AF-A0A448YKQ6-F1
#
_cell.length_a   1.000
_cell.length_b   1.000
_cell.length_c   1.000
_cell.angle_alpha   90.00
_cell.angle_beta   90.00
_cell.angle_gamma   90.00
#
_symmetry.space_group_name_H-M   'P 1'
#
loop_
_entity.id
_entity.type
_entity.pdbx_description
1 polymer ?
#
loop_
_entity_poly.entity_id
_entity_poly.type
_entity_poly.pdbx_seq_one_letter_code
_entity_poly.pdbx_strand_id
1 'polypeptide(L)'
;MFLQILAVVGTVIGFVCITLSVAAGLYYSSEIIEENIEFTRRFLSRTILILSVLLVLLWLFDGFPWKLILFSLFSYYVYSLNLRQFPNVNLTGPIFISTCLLAILNHYIWFRHFSNPYIPPLQERLDPNYKMPHYASFAEIASFFGICIWLIPFALFIS
;
A
#
# COMPACT_ATOMS: atom_id res chain seq x y z
N MET A 1 35.11 -22.81 -9.80
CA MET A 1 34.01 -23.73 -10.14
C MET A 1 33.21 -24.19 -8.93
N PHE A 2 33.79 -24.88 -7.93
CA PHE A 2 33.03 -25.39 -6.77
C PHE A 2 32.28 -24.30 -5.98
N LEU A 3 32.94 -23.16 -5.72
CA LEU A 3 32.32 -22.03 -5.02
C LEU A 3 31.13 -21.41 -5.80
N GLN A 4 31.15 -21.45 -7.13
CA GLN A 4 30.03 -20.98 -7.96
C GLN A 4 28.84 -21.94 -7.87
N ILE A 5 29.09 -23.26 -7.89
CA ILE A 5 28.04 -24.27 -7.70
C ILE A 5 27.42 -24.11 -6.30
N LEU A 6 28.24 -23.95 -5.27
CA LEU A 6 27.77 -23.70 -3.90
C LEU A 6 26.93 -22.42 -3.80
N ALA A 7 27.34 -21.33 -4.47
CA ALA A 7 26.59 -20.08 -4.50
C ALA A 7 25.21 -20.23 -5.17
N VAL A 8 25.13 -20.97 -6.29
CA VAL A 8 23.85 -21.24 -6.97
C VAL A 8 22.94 -22.08 -6.08
N VAL A 9 23.47 -23.17 -5.49
CA VAL A 9 22.71 -24.02 -4.56
C VAL A 9 22.23 -23.22 -3.35
N GLY A 10 23.10 -22.41 -2.74
CA GLY A 10 22.75 -21.55 -1.62
C GLY A 10 21.68 -20.51 -1.99
N THR A 11 21.73 -19.94 -3.19
CA THR A 11 20.71 -19.00 -3.68
C THR A 11 19.36 -19.67 -3.86
N VAL A 12 19.33 -20.88 -4.44
CA VAL A 12 18.09 -21.66 -4.60
C VAL A 12 17.49 -22.02 -3.25
N ILE A 13 18.31 -22.54 -2.32
CA ILE A 13 17.85 -22.88 -0.96
C ILE A 13 17.35 -21.63 -0.25
N GLY A 14 18.10 -20.52 -0.29
CA GLY A 14 17.70 -19.25 0.30
C GLY A 14 16.37 -18.72 -0.25
N PHE A 15 16.18 -18.78 -1.56
CA PHE A 15 14.93 -18.41 -2.22
C PHE A 15 13.74 -19.28 -1.76
N VAL A 16 13.93 -20.60 -1.69
CA VAL A 16 12.90 -21.53 -1.18
C VAL A 16 12.57 -21.24 0.28
N CYS A 17 13.58 -21.07 1.14
CA CYS A 17 13.39 -20.77 2.56
C CYS A 17 12.65 -19.44 2.78
N ILE A 18 13.02 -18.38 2.06
CA ILE A 18 12.33 -17.08 2.14
C ILE A 18 10.88 -17.22 1.71
N THR A 19 10.62 -17.91 0.59
CA THR A 19 9.27 -18.12 0.08
C THR A 19 8.40 -18.90 1.08
N LEU A 20 8.93 -20.00 1.63
CA LEU A 20 8.25 -20.79 2.65
C LEU A 20 7.99 -20.00 3.93
N SER A 21 8.96 -19.18 4.37
CA SER A 21 8.82 -18.33 5.55
C SER A 21 7.68 -17.30 5.37
N VAL A 22 7.63 -16.64 4.21
CA VAL A 22 6.54 -15.69 3.90
C VAL A 22 5.19 -16.41 3.82
N ALA A 23 5.13 -17.56 3.13
CA ALA A 23 3.91 -18.35 3.02
C ALA A 23 3.39 -18.82 4.40
N ALA A 24 4.28 -19.33 5.25
CA ALA A 24 3.95 -19.75 6.61
C ALA A 24 3.47 -18.56 7.48
N GLY A 25 4.11 -17.40 7.36
CA GLY A 25 3.69 -16.19 8.07
C GLY A 25 2.31 -15.68 7.65
N LEU A 26 2.01 -15.71 6.35
CA LEU A 26 0.68 -15.34 5.83
C LEU A 26 -0.40 -16.35 6.24
N TYR A 27 -0.10 -17.65 6.17
CA TYR A 27 -1.01 -18.72 6.62
C TYR A 27 -1.33 -18.60 8.11
N TYR A 28 -0.32 -18.38 8.95
CA TYR A 28 -0.53 -18.15 10.38
C TYR A 28 -1.34 -16.87 10.66
N SER A 29 -1.11 -15.82 9.87
CA SER A 29 -1.88 -14.58 9.98
C SER A 29 -3.35 -14.77 9.61
N SER A 30 -3.65 -15.59 8.59
CA SER A 30 -5.04 -15.89 8.22
C SER A 30 -5.75 -16.70 9.30
N GLU A 31 -5.08 -17.67 9.94
CA GLU A 31 -5.65 -18.42 11.07
C GLU A 31 -6.01 -17.48 12.23
N ILE A 32 -5.11 -16.57 12.63
CA ILE A 32 -5.40 -15.57 13.69
C ILE A 32 -6.61 -14.71 13.32
N ILE A 33 -6.70 -14.29 12.05
CA ILE A 33 -7.80 -13.47 11.56
C ILE A 33 -9.12 -14.23 11.61
N GLU A 34 -9.12 -15.49 11.21
CA GLU A 34 -10.29 -16.38 11.19
C GLU A 34 -10.77 -16.71 12.62
N GLU A 35 -9.86 -16.89 13.58
CA GLU A 35 -10.21 -17.06 14.98
C GLU A 35 -10.76 -15.77 15.62
N ASN A 36 -10.31 -14.61 15.16
CA ASN A 36 -10.60 -13.30 15.78
C ASN A 36 -11.35 -12.33 14.85
N ILE A 37 -12.31 -12.84 14.07
CA ILE A 37 -13.05 -12.10 13.03
C ILE A 37 -13.61 -10.75 13.51
N GLU A 38 -14.27 -10.73 14.67
CA GLU A 38 -14.87 -9.49 15.18
C GLU A 38 -13.82 -8.43 15.52
N PHE A 39 -12.72 -8.85 16.14
CA PHE A 39 -11.62 -7.97 16.47
C PHE A 39 -10.97 -7.44 15.19
N THR A 40 -10.65 -8.31 14.23
CA THR A 40 -10.07 -7.94 12.95
C THR A 40 -10.93 -6.95 12.20
N ARG A 41 -12.25 -7.18 12.11
CA ARG A 41 -13.18 -6.26 11.44
C ARG A 41 -13.21 -4.89 12.12
N ARG A 42 -13.23 -4.83 13.45
CA ARG A 42 -13.20 -3.56 14.21
C ARG A 42 -11.87 -2.84 14.04
N PHE A 43 -10.76 -3.59 14.09
CA PHE A 43 -9.41 -3.07 13.88
C PHE A 43 -9.30 -2.44 12.49
N LEU A 44 -9.64 -3.18 11.42
CA LEU A 44 -9.59 -2.67 10.04
C LEU A 44 -10.50 -1.46 9.83
N SER A 45 -11.70 -1.46 10.41
CA SER A 45 -12.61 -0.31 10.33
C SER A 45 -12.00 0.96 10.96
N ARG A 46 -11.33 0.82 12.11
CA ARG A 46 -10.61 1.94 12.76
C ARG A 46 -9.38 2.35 11.97
N THR A 47 -8.63 1.40 11.43
CA THR A 47 -7.47 1.67 10.59
C THR A 47 -7.85 2.45 9.34
N ILE A 48 -8.95 2.09 8.67
CA ILE A 48 -9.47 2.88 7.53
C ILE A 48 -9.73 4.33 7.95
N LEU A 49 -10.40 4.56 9.09
CA LEU A 49 -10.68 5.91 9.58
C LEU A 49 -9.39 6.70 9.86
N ILE A 50 -8.41 6.08 10.52
CA ILE A 50 -7.12 6.69 10.83
C ILE A 50 -6.38 7.05 9.54
N LEU A 51 -6.33 6.14 8.57
CA LEU A 51 -5.69 6.38 7.27
C LEU A 51 -6.42 7.46 6.46
N SER A 52 -7.75 7.51 6.51
CA SER A 52 -8.53 8.60 5.91
C SER A 52 -8.13 9.95 6.48
N VAL A 53 -8.00 10.06 7.81
CA VAL A 53 -7.53 11.29 8.47
C VAL A 53 -6.09 11.60 8.05
N LEU A 54 -5.21 10.60 8.03
CA LEU A 54 -3.82 10.77 7.59
C LEU A 54 -3.72 11.31 6.16
N LEU A 55 -4.51 10.79 5.21
CA LEU A 55 -4.55 11.32 3.84
C LEU A 55 -4.99 12.78 3.80
N VAL A 56 -5.98 13.17 4.62
CA VAL A 56 -6.41 14.57 4.73
C VAL A 56 -5.30 15.44 5.32
N LEU A 57 -4.54 14.94 6.30
CA LEU A 57 -3.39 15.65 6.85
C LEU A 57 -2.28 15.84 5.81
N LEU A 58 -1.95 14.79 5.03
CA LEU A 58 -0.97 14.89 3.93
C LEU A 58 -1.41 15.89 2.85
N TRP A 59 -2.71 16.01 2.61
CA TRP A 59 -3.22 17.06 1.73
C TRP A 59 -3.01 18.47 2.32
N LEU A 60 -3.31 18.66 3.60
CA LEU A 60 -3.25 19.98 4.26
C LEU A 60 -1.82 20.46 4.53
N PHE A 61 -0.91 19.57 4.93
CA PHE A 61 0.44 19.93 5.36
C PHE A 61 1.49 19.73 4.27
N ASP A 62 1.44 18.63 3.53
CA ASP A 62 2.42 18.30 2.47
C ASP A 62 1.97 18.73 1.07
N GLY A 63 0.76 19.28 0.94
CA GLY A 63 0.24 19.81 -0.33
C GLY A 63 -0.02 18.72 -1.37
N PHE A 64 -0.28 17.48 -0.95
CA PHE A 64 -0.53 16.37 -1.86
C PHE A 64 -1.71 16.67 -2.81
N PRO A 65 -1.71 16.18 -4.06
CA PRO A 65 -2.72 16.55 -5.04
C PRO A 65 -4.11 16.06 -4.62
N TRP A 66 -5.04 17.00 -4.42
CA TRP A 66 -6.38 16.73 -3.88
C TRP A 66 -7.17 15.67 -4.66
N LYS A 67 -6.98 15.59 -5.99
CA LYS A 67 -7.64 14.58 -6.85
C LYS A 67 -7.24 13.15 -6.49
N LEU A 68 -5.96 12.93 -6.17
CA LEU A 68 -5.46 11.61 -5.78
C LEU A 68 -5.92 11.25 -4.38
N ILE A 69 -5.94 12.23 -3.47
CA ILE A 69 -6.48 12.06 -2.12
C ILE A 69 -7.96 11.67 -2.17
N LEU A 70 -8.76 12.36 -2.98
CA LEU A 70 -10.18 12.03 -3.17
C LEU A 70 -10.36 10.62 -3.73
N PHE A 71 -9.52 10.21 -4.68
CA PHE A 71 -9.55 8.85 -5.23
C PHE A 71 -9.18 7.77 -4.19
N SER A 72 -8.16 8.02 -3.35
CA SER A 72 -7.81 7.14 -2.23
C SER A 72 -8.94 7.06 -1.19
N LEU A 73 -9.55 8.19 -0.83
CA LEU A 73 -10.67 8.23 0.12
C LEU A 73 -11.90 7.50 -0.42
N PHE A 74 -12.20 7.65 -1.71
CA PHE A 74 -13.23 6.84 -2.38
C PHE A 74 -12.88 5.35 -2.33
N SER A 75 -11.62 4.99 -2.59
CA SER A 75 -11.17 3.59 -2.50
C SER A 75 -11.37 3.02 -1.09
N TYR A 76 -11.02 3.76 -0.05
CA TYR A 76 -11.27 3.39 1.35
C TYR A 76 -12.75 3.25 1.69
N TYR A 77 -13.60 4.10 1.12
CA TYR A 77 -15.04 3.94 1.25
C TYR A 77 -15.50 2.59 0.66
N VAL A 78 -15.05 2.23 -0.55
CA VAL A 78 -15.40 0.94 -1.16
C VAL A 78 -14.82 -0.24 -0.35
N TYR A 79 -13.60 -0.11 0.19
CA TYR A 79 -13.03 -1.11 1.10
C TYR A 79 -13.87 -1.29 2.37
N SER A 80 -14.40 -0.20 2.93
CA SER A 80 -15.29 -0.24 4.08
C SER A 80 -16.64 -0.92 3.78
N LEU A 81 -17.11 -0.86 2.54
CA LEU A 81 -18.29 -1.61 2.10
C LEU A 81 -17.99 -3.10 2.04
N ASN A 82 -16.82 -3.48 1.50
CA ASN A 82 -16.38 -4.88 1.46
C ASN A 82 -16.24 -5.49 2.86
N LEU A 83 -15.73 -4.73 3.83
CA LEU A 83 -15.63 -5.12 5.24
C LEU A 83 -16.98 -5.49 5.88
N ARG A 84 -18.12 -5.08 5.31
CA ARG A 84 -19.43 -5.45 5.86
C ARG A 84 -19.75 -6.93 5.70
N GLN A 85 -19.18 -7.56 4.67
CA GLN A 85 -19.36 -8.97 4.35
C GLN A 85 -18.25 -9.86 4.94
N PHE A 86 -17.31 -9.26 5.69
CA PHE A 86 -16.20 -9.96 6.33
C PHE A 86 -16.70 -11.01 7.35
N PRO A 87 -16.17 -12.25 7.34
CA PRO A 87 -15.07 -12.75 6.51
C PRO A 87 -15.51 -13.39 5.19
N ASN A 88 -16.82 -13.67 5.01
CA ASN A 88 -17.36 -14.34 3.83
C ASN A 88 -17.48 -13.38 2.63
N VAL A 89 -16.33 -12.99 2.07
CA VAL A 89 -16.23 -12.12 0.91
C VAL A 89 -16.72 -12.87 -0.33
N ASN A 90 -17.71 -12.29 -1.02
CA ASN A 90 -18.17 -12.87 -2.28
C ASN A 90 -17.20 -12.49 -3.42
N LEU A 91 -16.38 -13.46 -3.85
CA LEU A 91 -15.35 -13.29 -4.88
C LEU A 91 -15.89 -12.85 -6.25
N THR A 92 -17.15 -13.15 -6.56
CA THR A 92 -17.82 -12.69 -7.79
C THR A 92 -18.67 -11.43 -7.57
N GLY A 93 -18.74 -10.96 -6.33
CA GLY A 93 -19.49 -9.78 -5.96
C GLY A 93 -18.93 -8.51 -6.61
N PRO A 94 -19.79 -7.57 -7.03
CA PRO A 94 -19.34 -6.33 -7.66
C PRO A 94 -18.47 -5.48 -6.73
N ILE A 95 -18.70 -5.56 -5.41
CA ILE A 95 -17.93 -4.83 -4.40
C ILE A 95 -16.50 -5.37 -4.34
N PHE A 96 -16.33 -6.70 -4.26
CA PHE A 96 -15.00 -7.32 -4.21
C PHE A 96 -14.18 -7.00 -5.47
N ILE A 97 -14.78 -7.19 -6.65
CA ILE A 97 -14.11 -6.84 -7.92
C ILE A 97 -13.72 -5.36 -7.94
N SER A 98 -14.61 -4.48 -7.47
CA SER A 98 -14.30 -3.05 -7.34
C SER A 98 -13.12 -2.80 -6.39
N THR A 99 -13.02 -3.53 -5.27
CA THR A 99 -11.87 -3.38 -4.36
C THR A 99 -10.55 -3.76 -5.02
N CYS A 100 -10.51 -4.85 -5.78
CA CYS A 100 -9.33 -5.29 -6.52
C CYS A 100 -8.91 -4.24 -7.56
N LEU A 101 -9.86 -3.78 -8.38
CA LEU A 101 -9.61 -2.76 -9.40
C LEU A 101 -9.10 -1.45 -8.77
N LEU A 102 -9.76 -0.99 -7.70
CA LEU A 102 -9.36 0.23 -7.00
C LEU A 102 -7.98 0.09 -6.35
N ALA A 103 -7.62 -1.06 -5.79
CA ALA A 103 -6.28 -1.29 -5.23
C ALA A 103 -5.19 -1.13 -6.29
N ILE A 104 -5.38 -1.73 -7.47
CA ILE A 104 -4.43 -1.64 -8.59
C ILE A 104 -4.36 -0.21 -9.13
N LEU A 105 -5.50 0.42 -9.38
CA LEU A 105 -5.57 1.78 -9.90
C LEU A 105 -4.97 2.79 -8.93
N ASN A 106 -5.26 2.66 -7.63
CA ASN A 106 -4.75 3.56 -6.61
C ASN A 106 -3.21 3.45 -6.52
N HIS A 107 -2.69 2.21 -6.52
CA HIS A 107 -1.25 2.00 -6.60
C HIS A 107 -0.63 2.67 -7.84
N TYR A 108 -1.19 2.42 -9.03
CA TYR A 108 -0.64 2.95 -10.28
C TYR A 108 -0.65 4.49 -10.33
N ILE A 109 -1.75 5.12 -9.90
CA ILE A 109 -1.89 6.58 -9.93
C ILE A 109 -0.89 7.24 -8.97
N TRP A 110 -0.74 6.72 -7.75
CA TRP A 110 0.27 7.22 -6.80
C TRP A 110 1.69 6.95 -7.28
N PHE A 111 1.93 5.80 -7.90
CA PHE A 111 3.27 5.47 -8.40
C PHE A 111 3.67 6.47 -9.48
N ARG A 112 2.76 6.76 -10.42
CA ARG A 112 2.97 7.78 -11.45
C ARG A 112 3.25 9.17 -10.86
N HIS A 113 2.61 9.53 -9.76
CA HIS A 113 2.84 10.81 -9.06
C HIS A 113 4.27 10.90 -8.51
N PHE A 114 4.72 9.87 -7.78
CA PHE A 114 6.07 9.88 -7.21
C PHE A 114 7.19 9.64 -8.23
N SER A 115 6.92 8.95 -9.34
CA SER A 115 7.93 8.69 -10.39
C SER A 115 8.15 9.85 -11.35
N ASN A 116 7.30 10.88 -11.36
CA ASN A 116 7.44 12.05 -12.24
C ASN A 116 7.55 13.35 -11.42
N PRO A 117 8.64 13.53 -10.65
CA PRO A 117 8.86 14.78 -9.93
C PRO A 117 9.02 15.94 -10.92
N TYR A 118 8.49 17.12 -10.57
CA TYR A 118 8.77 18.34 -11.31
C TYR A 118 10.27 18.63 -11.27
N ILE A 119 10.90 18.79 -12.43
CA ILE A 119 12.32 19.16 -12.51
C ILE A 119 12.37 20.64 -12.88
N PRO A 120 12.74 21.55 -11.95
CA PRO A 120 12.77 22.98 -12.25
C PRO A 120 13.83 23.27 -13.32
N PRO A 121 13.49 24.10 -14.33
CA PRO A 121 14.42 24.50 -15.39
C PRO A 121 15.60 25.31 -14.85
N LEU A 122 16.68 25.42 -15.64
CA LEU A 122 17.92 26.07 -15.21
C LEU A 122 17.69 27.51 -14.74
N GLN A 123 16.78 28.24 -15.39
CA GLN A 123 16.45 29.63 -15.07
C GLN A 123 15.90 29.78 -13.65
N GLU A 124 15.02 28.87 -13.21
CA GLU A 124 14.46 28.88 -11.85
C GLU A 124 15.53 28.55 -10.80
N ARG A 125 16.45 27.64 -11.12
CA ARG A 125 17.53 27.23 -10.21
C ARG A 125 18.61 28.30 -10.00
N LEU A 126 18.71 29.27 -10.91
CA LEU A 126 19.67 30.37 -10.85
C LEU A 126 19.13 31.61 -10.11
N ASP A 127 17.85 31.61 -9.72
CA ASP A 127 17.27 32.70 -8.92
C ASP A 127 17.92 32.71 -7.52
N PRO A 128 18.45 33.86 -7.05
CA PRO A 128 19.07 33.98 -5.72
C PRO A 128 18.10 33.66 -4.56
N ASN A 129 16.78 33.68 -4.79
CA ASN A 129 15.77 33.30 -3.80
C ASN A 129 15.27 31.85 -3.98
N TYR A 130 15.85 31.07 -4.88
CA TYR A 130 15.42 29.70 -5.16
C TYR A 130 15.51 28.82 -3.90
N LYS A 131 14.40 28.20 -3.54
CA LYS A 131 14.33 27.15 -2.52
C LYS A 131 14.05 25.83 -3.21
N MET A 132 14.91 24.85 -2.99
CA MET A 132 14.72 23.51 -3.54
C MET A 132 13.42 22.90 -2.97
N PRO A 133 12.48 22.44 -3.80
CA PRO A 133 11.32 21.72 -3.31
C PRO A 133 11.74 20.38 -2.69
N HIS A 134 11.03 19.96 -1.64
CA HIS A 134 11.26 18.66 -1.01
C HIS A 134 10.77 17.54 -1.94
N TYR A 135 11.66 16.60 -2.26
CA TYR A 135 11.30 15.38 -2.98
C TYR A 135 11.33 14.21 -2.00
N ALA A 136 10.24 13.45 -1.96
CA ALA A 136 10.16 12.28 -1.09
C ALA A 136 11.26 11.26 -1.42
N SER A 137 12.00 10.87 -0.40
CA SER A 137 12.97 9.78 -0.44
C SER A 137 12.28 8.43 -0.67
N PHE A 138 13.07 7.43 -1.09
CA PHE A 138 12.55 6.07 -1.26
C PHE A 138 11.87 5.54 0.01
N ALA A 139 12.42 5.82 1.19
CA ALA A 139 11.86 5.39 2.45
C ALA A 139 10.50 6.05 2.75
N GLU A 140 10.36 7.36 2.48
CA GLU A 140 9.09 8.07 2.63
C GLU A 140 8.03 7.54 1.66
N ILE A 141 8.41 7.33 0.39
CA ILE A 141 7.53 6.76 -0.64
C ILE A 141 7.10 5.35 -0.25
N ALA A 142 8.05 4.47 0.09
CA ALA A 142 7.78 3.10 0.49
C ALA A 142 6.88 3.03 1.73
N SER A 143 7.10 3.92 2.70
CA SER A 143 6.26 4.01 3.91
C SER A 143 4.83 4.46 3.56
N PHE A 144 4.68 5.46 2.69
CA PHE A 144 3.38 5.90 2.20
C PHE A 144 2.63 4.76 1.49
N PHE A 145 3.30 4.02 0.59
CA PHE A 145 2.68 2.88 -0.09
C PHE A 145 2.30 1.77 0.88
N GLY A 146 3.21 1.35 1.75
CA GLY A 146 2.97 0.29 2.73
C GLY A 146 1.80 0.60 3.65
N ILE A 147 1.75 1.82 4.20
CA ILE A 147 0.77 2.21 5.21
C ILE A 147 -0.54 2.68 4.58
N CYS A 148 -0.50 3.60 3.61
CA CYS A 148 -1.70 4.22 3.07
C CYS A 148 -2.28 3.39 1.92
N ILE A 149 -1.47 2.87 1.01
CA ILE A 149 -2.02 2.27 -0.21
C ILE A 149 -2.29 0.77 -0.04
N TRP A 150 -1.43 0.06 0.68
CA TRP A 150 -1.38 -1.39 0.68
C TRP A 150 -1.96 -2.07 1.91
N LEU A 151 -1.86 -1.45 3.09
CA LEU A 151 -2.25 -2.07 4.36
C LEU A 151 -3.68 -2.65 4.34
N ILE A 152 -4.66 -1.86 3.89
CA ILE A 152 -6.07 -2.28 3.90
C ILE A 152 -6.35 -3.35 2.83
N PRO A 153 -6.00 -3.17 1.54
CA PRO A 153 -6.17 -4.22 0.54
C PRO A 153 -5.52 -5.54 0.95
N PHE A 154 -4.26 -5.53 1.42
CA PHE A 154 -3.61 -6.76 1.83
C PHE A 154 -4.32 -7.44 3.00
N ALA A 155 -4.72 -6.68 4.02
CA ALA A 155 -5.45 -7.27 5.15
C ALA A 155 -6.81 -7.86 4.74
N LEU A 156 -7.46 -7.32 3.70
CA LEU A 156 -8.71 -7.87 3.15
C LEU A 156 -8.52 -9.09 2.26
N PHE A 157 -7.33 -9.33 1.73
CA PHE A 157 -7.02 -10.49 0.88
C PHE A 157 -6.37 -11.64 1.64
N ILE A 158 -5.84 -11.38 2.84
CA ILE A 158 -5.33 -12.43 3.74
C ILE A 158 -6.47 -13.17 4.45
N SER A 159 -7.59 -12.49 4.69
CA SER A 159 -8.84 -13.06 5.22
C SER A 159 -9.66 -13.76 4.16
#